data_AF-A0A5B8Z9B1-F1
#
_entry.id   AF-A0A5B8Z9B1-F1
#
_cell.length_a   1.000
_cell.length_b   1.000
_cell.length_c   1.000
_cell.angle_alpha   90.00
_cell.angle_beta   90.00
_cell.angle_gamma   90.00
#
_symmetry.space_group_name_H-M   'P 1'
#
loop_
_entity.id
_entity.type
_entity.pdbx_description
1 polymer ?
#
loop_
_entity_poly.entity_id
_entity_poly.type
_entity_poly.pdbx_seq_one_letter_code
_entity_poly.pdbx_strand_id
1 'polypeptide(L)'
;MENLKKISNYSFILSIIGIVFGMIFQTMAYWGSSYTVGMMWFWIGAFLSYAFSLTAIFLMFLKTKELKLSIVDIVMRIIFIIISFANIVWTTFVIIAGLSGM
;
A
#
# COMPACT_ATOMS: atom_id res chain seq x y z
N MET A 1 4.70 14.50 21.46
CA MET A 1 4.80 15.04 20.07
C MET A 1 5.78 14.27 19.19
N GLU A 2 7.00 13.96 19.65
CA GLU A 2 8.01 13.26 18.83
C GLU A 2 7.56 11.88 18.33
N ASN A 3 6.94 11.08 19.21
CA ASN A 3 6.42 9.74 18.86
C ASN A 3 5.33 9.78 17.76
N LEU A 4 4.52 10.83 17.72
CA LEU A 4 3.46 11.00 16.73
C LEU A 4 4.00 11.39 15.36
N LYS A 5 5.06 12.20 15.34
CA LYS A 5 5.80 12.54 14.12
C LYS A 5 6.46 11.29 13.53
N LYS A 6 7.05 10.44 14.39
CA LYS A 6 7.61 9.14 14.00
C LYS A 6 6.53 8.24 13.36
N ILE A 7 5.37 8.05 13.98
CA ILE A 7 4.26 7.24 13.43
C ILE A 7 3.81 7.76 12.05
N SER A 8 3.75 9.09 11.88
CA SER A 8 3.40 9.71 10.60
C SER A 8 4.40 9.36 9.50
N ASN A 9 5.70 9.47 9.80
CA ASN A 9 6.77 9.16 8.85
C ASN A 9 6.77 7.67 8.50
N TYR A 10 6.56 6.78 9.48
CA TYR A 10 6.43 5.35 9.23
C TYR A 10 5.23 5.03 8.33
N SER A 11 4.07 5.63 8.59
CA SER A 11 2.87 5.42 7.78
C SER A 11 3.10 5.87 6.33
N PHE A 12 3.82 6.97 6.14
CA PHE A 12 4.20 7.47 4.81
C PHE A 12 5.13 6.51 4.08
N ILE A 13 6.20 6.06 4.75
CA ILE A 13 7.16 5.11 4.17
C ILE A 13 6.45 3.81 3.78
N LEU A 14 5.56 3.29 4.64
CA LEU A 14 4.80 2.07 4.35
C LEU A 14 3.85 2.25 3.16
N SER A 15 3.21 3.41 3.01
CA SER A 15 2.38 3.71 1.84
C SER A 15 3.19 3.70 0.54
N ILE A 16 4.39 4.32 0.53
CA ILE A 16 5.30 4.27 -0.63
C ILE A 16 5.70 2.83 -0.94
N ILE A 17 6.10 2.06 0.07
CA ILE A 17 6.51 0.66 -0.10
C ILE A 17 5.35 -0.16 -0.69
N GLY A 18 4.12 0.04 -0.20
CA GLY A 18 2.93 -0.62 -0.74
C GLY A 18 2.71 -0.33 -2.23
N ILE A 19 2.88 0.93 -2.64
CA ILE A 19 2.76 1.33 -4.06
C ILE A 19 3.87 0.71 -4.91
N VAL A 20 5.10 0.70 -4.42
CA VAL A 20 6.25 0.10 -5.12
C VAL A 20 6.02 -1.39 -5.35
N PHE A 21 5.63 -2.13 -4.31
CA PHE A 21 5.28 -3.54 -4.48
C PHE A 21 4.11 -3.73 -5.43
N GLY A 22 3.10 -2.84 -5.35
CA GLY A 22 1.97 -2.75 -6.28
C GLY A 22 2.41 -2.74 -7.76
N MET A 23 3.37 -1.89 -8.09
CA MET A 23 3.92 -1.78 -9.45
C MET A 23 4.80 -2.97 -9.84
N ILE A 24 5.60 -3.50 -8.91
CA ILE A 24 6.51 -4.62 -9.18
C ILE A 24 5.72 -5.90 -9.48
N PHE A 25 4.67 -6.20 -8.72
CA PHE A 25 3.92 -7.44 -8.95
C PHE A 25 3.07 -7.35 -10.23
N GLN A 26 2.64 -6.14 -10.61
CA GLN A 26 1.96 -5.89 -11.88
C GLN A 26 2.83 -6.28 -13.09
N THR A 27 4.13 -5.94 -13.09
CA THR A 27 5.00 -6.32 -14.22
C THR A 27 5.16 -7.84 -14.33
N MET A 28 5.12 -8.55 -13.20
CA MET A 28 5.15 -10.02 -13.17
C MET A 28 3.84 -10.64 -13.69
N ALA A 29 2.70 -10.00 -13.42
CA ALA A 29 1.39 -10.44 -13.90
C ALA A 29 1.27 -10.40 -15.43
N TYR A 30 1.79 -9.34 -16.06
CA TYR A 30 1.62 -9.10 -17.49
C TYR A 30 2.83 -9.51 -18.35
N TRP A 31 4.04 -9.57 -17.78
CA TRP A 31 5.30 -9.74 -18.53
C TRP A 31 6.25 -10.78 -17.93
N GLY A 32 5.80 -11.62 -16.99
CA GLY A 32 6.65 -12.59 -16.27
C GLY A 32 7.26 -13.66 -17.17
N SER A 33 8.60 -13.73 -17.22
CA SER A 33 9.38 -14.62 -18.10
C SER A 33 9.51 -16.09 -17.64
N SER A 34 8.78 -16.51 -16.60
CA SER A 34 8.66 -17.92 -16.21
C SER A 34 7.41 -18.13 -15.37
N TYR A 35 6.51 -19.02 -15.81
CA TYR A 35 5.20 -19.25 -15.19
C TYR A 35 5.30 -19.61 -13.70
N THR A 36 6.20 -20.51 -13.30
CA THR A 36 6.30 -20.99 -11.92
C THR A 36 6.98 -20.01 -10.97
N VAL A 37 8.09 -19.40 -11.40
CA VAL A 37 8.82 -18.42 -10.58
C VAL A 37 8.08 -17.09 -10.54
N GLY A 38 7.52 -16.64 -11.67
CA GLY A 38 6.75 -15.41 -11.78
C GLY A 38 5.47 -15.41 -10.94
N MET A 39 4.76 -16.54 -10.86
CA MET A 39 3.57 -16.66 -10.00
C MET A 39 3.87 -16.52 -8.51
N MET A 40 4.97 -17.12 -8.03
CA MET A 40 5.33 -17.02 -6.61
C MET A 40 5.60 -15.56 -6.22
N TRP A 41 6.40 -14.86 -7.04
CA TRP A 41 6.72 -13.45 -6.80
C TRP A 41 5.52 -12.52 -6.99
N PHE A 42 4.62 -12.86 -7.91
CA PHE A 42 3.34 -12.17 -8.06
C PHE A 42 2.51 -12.20 -6.77
N TRP A 43 2.32 -13.39 -6.18
CA TRP A 43 1.54 -13.52 -4.93
C TRP A 43 2.23 -12.88 -3.73
N ILE A 44 3.56 -12.99 -3.64
CA ILE A 44 4.35 -12.31 -2.60
C ILE A 44 4.18 -10.78 -2.72
N GLY A 45 4.30 -10.24 -3.94
CA GLY A 45 4.14 -8.81 -4.19
C GLY A 45 2.72 -8.31 -3.91
N ALA A 46 1.71 -9.08 -4.30
CA ALA A 46 0.30 -8.79 -3.97
C ALA A 46 0.05 -8.77 -2.46
N PHE A 47 0.54 -9.77 -1.73
CA PHE A 47 0.43 -9.84 -0.27
C PHE A 47 1.12 -8.65 0.39
N LEU A 48 2.34 -8.31 -0.01
CA LEU A 48 3.08 -7.17 0.53
C LEU A 48 2.36 -5.85 0.23
N SER A 49 1.84 -5.66 -0.99
CA SER A 49 1.06 -4.46 -1.35
C SER A 49 -0.14 -4.25 -0.40
N TYR A 50 -0.92 -5.31 -0.15
CA TYR A 50 -2.03 -5.23 0.81
C TYR A 50 -1.55 -5.01 2.24
N ALA A 51 -0.57 -5.79 2.71
CA ALA A 51 -0.07 -5.71 4.07
C ALA A 51 0.42 -4.31 4.41
N PHE A 52 1.21 -3.70 3.52
CA PHE A 52 1.74 -2.34 3.72
C PHE A 52 0.66 -1.27 3.62
N SER A 53 -0.27 -1.38 2.66
CA SER A 53 -1.36 -0.41 2.49
C SER A 53 -2.33 -0.44 3.68
N LEU A 54 -2.70 -1.63 4.17
CA LEU A 54 -3.56 -1.80 5.34
C LEU A 54 -2.88 -1.35 6.63
N THR A 55 -1.58 -1.66 6.81
CA THR A 55 -0.81 -1.20 7.97
C THR A 55 -0.69 0.32 7.99
N ALA A 56 -0.46 0.95 6.83
CA ALA A 56 -0.43 2.42 6.71
C ALA A 56 -1.77 3.05 7.15
N ILE A 57 -2.89 2.52 6.66
CA ILE A 57 -4.23 2.96 7.05
C ILE A 57 -4.46 2.78 8.56
N PHE A 58 -4.11 1.62 9.11
CA PHE A 58 -4.27 1.31 10.53
C PHE A 58 -3.45 2.24 11.43
N LEU A 59 -2.17 2.44 11.13
CA LEU A 59 -1.30 3.36 11.88
C LEU A 59 -1.81 4.79 11.83
N MET A 60 -2.33 5.21 10.67
CA MET A 60 -3.00 6.49 10.56
C MET A 60 -4.19 6.54 11.53
N PHE A 61 -5.08 5.54 11.56
CA PHE A 61 -6.24 5.49 12.47
C PHE A 61 -5.86 5.58 13.96
N LEU A 62 -4.78 4.92 14.38
CA LEU A 62 -4.29 5.02 15.75
C LEU A 62 -3.89 6.45 16.13
N LYS A 63 -3.34 7.21 15.18
CA LYS A 63 -2.95 8.63 15.36
C LYS A 63 -4.15 9.57 15.56
N THR A 64 -5.38 9.19 15.19
CA THR A 64 -6.58 10.06 15.32
C THR A 64 -7.00 10.33 16.76
N LYS A 65 -6.55 9.54 17.74
CA LYS A 65 -6.91 9.70 19.15
C LYS A 65 -6.25 10.91 19.82
N GLU A 66 -5.43 11.66 19.08
CA GLU A 66 -4.63 12.79 19.59
C GLU A 66 -5.28 14.13 19.22
N LEU A 67 -5.64 14.93 20.23
CA LEU A 67 -6.40 16.17 20.11
C LEU A 67 -5.64 17.37 19.49
N LYS A 68 -4.36 17.21 19.13
CA LYS A 68 -3.50 18.32 18.63
C LYS A 68 -2.91 18.02 17.26
N LEU A 69 -3.75 17.72 16.27
CA LEU A 69 -3.32 17.61 14.86
C LEU A 69 -3.40 18.98 14.19
N SER A 70 -2.34 19.38 13.48
CA SER A 70 -2.38 20.57 12.63
C SER A 70 -3.24 20.31 11.39
N ILE A 71 -3.75 21.36 10.74
CA ILE A 71 -4.49 21.24 9.47
C ILE A 71 -3.66 20.50 8.40
N VAL A 72 -2.34 20.75 8.38
CA VAL A 72 -1.42 20.10 7.44
C VAL A 72 -1.34 18.59 7.70
N ASP A 73 -1.30 18.17 8.98
CA ASP A 73 -1.31 16.75 9.34
C ASP A 73 -2.62 16.07 8.91
N ILE A 74 -3.75 16.76 9.02
CA ILE A 74 -5.06 16.24 8.62
C ILE A 74 -5.12 16.05 7.10
N VAL A 75 -4.71 17.07 6.34
CA VAL A 75 -4.70 17.02 4.87
C VAL A 75 -3.79 15.91 4.35
N MET A 76 -2.55 15.85 4.85
CA MET A 76 -1.61 14.78 4.48
C MET A 76 -2.17 13.39 4.76
N ARG A 77 -2.84 13.23 5.91
CA ARG A 77 -3.44 11.94 6.29
C ARG A 77 -4.59 11.54 5.38
N ILE A 78 -5.45 12.47 4.98
CA ILE A 78 -6.52 12.22 4.01
C ILE A 78 -5.91 11.77 2.68
N ILE A 79 -4.89 12.48 2.19
CA ILE A 79 -4.18 12.13 0.95
C ILE A 79 -3.64 10.70 1.04
N PHE A 80 -2.97 10.33 2.13
CA PHE A 80 -2.40 8.98 2.25
C PHE A 80 -3.44 7.87 2.40
N ILE A 81 -4.57 8.15 3.04
CA ILE A 81 -5.70 7.21 3.08
C ILE A 81 -6.24 6.98 1.67
N ILE A 82 -6.46 8.04 0.89
CA ILE A 82 -6.94 7.95 -0.49
C ILE A 82 -5.95 7.16 -1.35
N ILE A 83 -4.65 7.48 -1.28
CA ILE A 83 -3.61 6.79 -2.05
C ILE A 83 -3.53 5.30 -1.66
N SER A 84 -3.55 4.99 -0.36
CA SER A 84 -3.49 3.60 0.11
C SER A 84 -4.73 2.82 -0.31
N PHE A 85 -5.91 3.45 -0.28
CA PHE A 85 -7.15 2.84 -0.76
C PHE A 85 -7.12 2.60 -2.27
N ALA A 86 -6.68 3.60 -3.06
CA ALA A 86 -6.49 3.45 -4.50
C ALA A 86 -5.51 2.32 -4.82
N ASN A 87 -4.42 2.17 -4.05
CA ASN A 87 -3.47 1.07 -4.21
C ASN A 87 -4.07 -0.30 -3.89
N ILE A 88 -4.96 -0.40 -2.90
CA ILE A 88 -5.70 -1.65 -2.59
C ILE A 88 -6.63 -2.01 -3.75
N VAL A 89 -7.40 -1.05 -4.25
CA VAL A 89 -8.28 -1.24 -5.42
C VAL A 89 -7.46 -1.64 -6.64
N TRP A 90 -6.33 -0.98 -6.88
CA TRP A 90 -5.41 -1.32 -7.96
C TRP A 90 -4.84 -2.72 -7.81
N THR A 91 -4.40 -3.08 -6.61
CA THR A 91 -3.86 -4.42 -6.32
C THR A 91 -4.91 -5.48 -6.61
N THR A 92 -6.17 -5.23 -6.23
CA THR A 92 -7.30 -6.12 -6.52
C THR A 92 -7.54 -6.24 -8.02
N PHE A 93 -7.56 -5.12 -8.73
CA PHE A 93 -7.73 -5.09 -10.18
C PHE A 93 -6.65 -5.90 -10.90
N VAL A 94 -5.38 -5.73 -10.54
CA VAL A 94 -4.26 -6.48 -11.14
C VAL A 94 -4.38 -7.97 -10.85
N ILE A 95 -4.85 -8.38 -9.66
CA ILE A 95 -5.10 -9.80 -9.37
C ILE A 95 -6.18 -10.37 -10.28
N ILE A 96 -7.32 -9.69 -10.39
CA ILE A 96 -8.43 -10.15 -11.25
C ILE A 96 -7.98 -10.21 -12.71
N ALA A 97 -7.31 -9.16 -13.19
CA ALA A 97 -6.81 -9.09 -14.55
C ALA A 97 -5.78 -10.19 -14.84
N GLY A 98 -4.84 -10.41 -13.93
CA GLY A 98 -3.84 -11.49 -14.02
C GLY A 98 -4.48 -12.88 -14.06
N LEU A 99 -5.51 -13.12 -13.24
CA LEU A 99 -6.27 -14.38 -13.25
C LEU A 99 -7.13 -14.56 -14.50
N SER A 100 -7.61 -13.47 -15.11
CA SER A 100 -8.44 -13.52 -16.33
C SER A 100 -7.65 -13.68 -17.63
N GLY A 101 -6.36 -13.32 -17.60
CA GLY A 101 -5.43 -13.49 -18.72
C GLY A 101 -4.66 -14.82 -18.70
N MET A 102 -4.77 -15.57 -17.60
CA MET A 102 -4.33 -16.96 -17.46
C MET A 102 -5.43 -17.93 -17.91
#